data_AF-A0A7W2RT67-F1
#
_entry.id   AF-A0A7W2RT67-F1
#
_cell.length_a   1.000
_cell.length_b   1.000
_cell.length_c   1.000
_cell.angle_alpha   90.00
_cell.angle_beta   90.00
_cell.angle_gamma   90.00
#
_symmetry.space_group_name_H-M   'P 1'
#
loop_
_entity.id
_entity.type
_entity.pdbx_description
1 polymer ?
#
loop_
_entity_poly.entity_id
_entity_poly.type
_entity_poly.pdbx_seq_one_letter_code
_entity_poly.pdbx_strand_id
1 'polypeptide(L)'
;MKIFLVLLSITTLFACSDKKPFPENKTIFLKGDANLGVHFVNVKTLNVRELPNKNSKIIDKKIFRQQIDIKELQGEWARINWYKDENKKKSEWVFMKFTSKDRAEAPKSKYEINKIHEYIPSSNYDNGKYFLVYIEKLRNTLLTIHQRVGVNVDAYTKTEINCENMKYRVLGYTEHHWDNLIDDQYSDPDWVSLVEGSSKTDLVNFACTRDNK
;
A
#
# COMPACT_ATOMS: atom_id res chain seq x y z
N MET A 1 9.70 -33.57 82.01
CA MET A 1 8.52 -33.21 81.21
C MET A 1 8.99 -32.71 79.85
N LYS A 2 8.49 -33.34 78.78
CA LYS A 2 8.58 -33.03 77.34
C LYS A 2 9.94 -33.18 76.60
N ILE A 3 9.96 -34.26 75.82
CA ILE A 3 10.67 -34.53 74.55
C ILE A 3 10.29 -33.50 73.47
N PHE A 4 11.26 -33.07 72.64
CA PHE A 4 11.09 -32.65 71.22
C PHE A 4 12.49 -32.63 70.55
N LEU A 5 12.86 -33.59 69.69
CA LEU A 5 12.62 -33.74 68.23
C LEU A 5 13.59 -32.96 67.31
N VAL A 6 14.59 -33.70 66.80
CA VAL A 6 15.17 -33.80 65.44
C VAL A 6 15.00 -32.64 64.45
N LEU A 7 16.10 -32.24 63.80
CA LEU A 7 16.26 -32.19 62.33
C LEU A 7 17.72 -31.98 61.90
N LEU A 8 18.32 -33.03 61.33
CA LEU A 8 19.56 -32.99 60.55
C LEU A 8 19.24 -32.43 59.15
N SER A 9 19.90 -31.35 58.75
CA SER A 9 19.91 -30.89 57.35
C SER A 9 21.20 -31.34 56.66
N ILE A 10 21.06 -32.26 55.70
CA ILE A 10 22.09 -32.69 54.76
C ILE A 10 22.15 -31.65 53.64
N THR A 11 23.25 -30.91 53.52
CA THR A 11 23.54 -30.08 52.35
C THR A 11 24.50 -30.82 51.43
N THR A 12 23.99 -31.33 50.31
CA THR A 12 24.81 -31.84 49.20
C THR A 12 25.31 -30.66 48.37
N LEU A 13 26.64 -30.51 48.31
CA LEU A 13 27.31 -29.63 47.35
C LEU A 13 27.24 -30.29 45.97
N PHE A 14 26.41 -29.75 45.08
CA PHE A 14 26.51 -30.04 43.66
C PHE A 14 27.73 -29.31 43.09
N ALA A 15 28.73 -30.08 42.67
CA ALA A 15 29.83 -29.59 41.86
C ALA A 15 29.31 -29.21 40.47
N CYS A 16 29.33 -27.92 40.14
CA CYS A 16 29.18 -27.46 38.75
C CYS A 16 30.47 -27.80 38.01
N SER A 17 30.40 -28.81 37.13
CA SER A 17 31.44 -29.08 36.14
C SER A 17 31.47 -27.95 35.12
N ASP A 18 32.62 -27.29 34.99
CA ASP A 18 32.91 -26.25 34.01
C ASP A 18 32.67 -26.78 32.60
N LYS A 19 31.48 -26.50 32.04
CA LYS A 19 31.26 -26.63 30.61
C LYS A 19 32.09 -25.55 29.92
N LYS A 20 33.12 -25.98 29.20
CA LYS A 20 33.87 -25.13 28.26
C LYS A 20 32.88 -24.30 27.45
N PRO A 21 33.07 -22.97 27.33
CA PRO A 21 32.19 -22.15 26.52
C PRO A 21 32.19 -22.71 25.09
N PHE A 22 30.98 -22.90 24.56
CA PHE A 22 30.77 -23.25 23.16
C PHE A 22 31.47 -22.20 22.30
N PRO A 23 32.19 -22.59 21.24
CA PRO A 23 32.79 -21.62 20.33
C PRO A 23 31.67 -20.76 19.74
N GLU A 24 31.80 -19.47 19.96
CA GLU A 24 30.91 -18.45 19.41
C GLU A 24 31.00 -18.56 17.88
N ASN A 25 29.98 -19.16 17.26
CA ASN A 25 29.86 -19.19 15.82
C ASN A 25 29.70 -17.75 15.35
N LYS A 26 30.82 -17.17 14.92
CA LYS A 26 30.90 -15.86 14.26
C LYS A 26 29.95 -15.91 13.07
N THR A 27 28.73 -15.41 13.27
CA THR A 27 27.71 -15.33 12.22
C THR A 27 28.22 -14.33 11.21
N ILE A 28 28.75 -14.83 10.10
CA ILE A 28 29.14 -14.00 8.96
C ILE A 28 27.82 -13.50 8.36
N PHE A 29 27.39 -12.29 8.73
CA PHE A 29 26.33 -11.59 8.00
C PHE A 29 26.83 -11.38 6.57
N LEU A 30 26.38 -12.22 5.66
CA LEU A 30 26.61 -12.01 4.24
C LEU A 30 25.92 -10.70 3.88
N LYS A 31 26.63 -9.84 3.14
CA LYS A 31 26.17 -8.54 2.65
C LYS A 31 24.81 -8.59 1.90
N GLY A 32 24.31 -9.79 1.57
CA GLY A 32 23.02 -10.05 0.95
C GLY A 32 21.81 -9.92 1.89
N ASP A 33 21.94 -10.25 3.18
CA ASP A 33 20.79 -10.24 4.10
C ASP A 33 20.32 -8.83 4.43
N ALA A 34 21.22 -7.85 4.32
CA ALA A 34 20.92 -6.45 4.54
C ALA A 34 19.90 -5.87 3.54
N ASN A 35 19.56 -6.55 2.45
CA ASN A 35 18.62 -6.04 1.43
C ASN A 35 17.36 -6.92 1.26
N LEU A 36 17.11 -7.80 2.22
CA LEU A 36 15.87 -8.58 2.28
C LEU A 36 14.79 -7.84 3.08
N GLY A 37 13.54 -8.25 2.89
CA GLY A 37 12.38 -7.72 3.59
C GLY A 37 11.71 -6.56 2.87
N VAL A 38 11.08 -5.67 3.64
CA VAL A 38 10.21 -4.62 3.12
C VAL A 38 10.99 -3.54 2.39
N HIS A 39 10.65 -3.35 1.12
CA HIS A 39 11.15 -2.28 0.27
C HIS A 39 9.96 -1.53 -0.37
N PHE A 40 10.25 -0.37 -0.94
CA PHE A 40 9.33 0.48 -1.67
C PHE A 40 9.84 0.73 -3.08
N VAL A 41 8.93 0.76 -4.05
CA VAL A 41 9.27 1.10 -5.43
C VAL A 41 9.64 2.58 -5.53
N ASN A 42 10.80 2.90 -6.13
CA ASN A 42 11.33 4.26 -6.26
C ASN A 42 11.34 4.77 -7.72
N VAL A 43 10.45 4.24 -8.55
CA VAL A 43 10.24 4.65 -9.95
C VAL A 43 8.75 4.64 -10.25
N LYS A 44 8.28 5.48 -11.19
CA LYS A 44 6.85 5.55 -11.59
C LYS A 44 6.24 4.18 -11.89
N THR A 45 6.97 3.35 -12.63
CA THR A 45 6.53 2.00 -12.99
C THR A 45 7.72 1.06 -12.97
N LEU A 46 7.62 0.01 -12.16
CA LEU A 46 8.61 -1.06 -12.03
C LEU A 46 8.06 -2.33 -12.68
N ASN A 47 8.72 -2.80 -13.73
CA ASN A 47 8.33 -4.05 -14.37
C ASN A 47 8.67 -5.26 -13.48
N VAL A 48 7.70 -6.15 -13.31
CA VAL A 48 7.87 -7.47 -12.70
C VAL A 48 8.05 -8.49 -13.82
N ARG A 49 9.07 -9.32 -13.70
CA ARG A 49 9.50 -10.24 -14.74
C ARG A 49 9.52 -11.68 -14.26
N GLU A 50 9.33 -12.59 -15.21
CA GLU A 50 9.32 -14.04 -14.94
C GLU A 50 10.70 -14.59 -14.55
N LEU A 51 11.78 -13.98 -15.06
CA LEU A 51 13.17 -14.35 -14.79
C LEU A 51 14.01 -13.10 -14.44
N PRO A 52 15.15 -13.25 -13.75
CA PRO A 52 16.01 -12.13 -13.35
C PRO A 52 16.89 -11.64 -14.52
N ASN A 53 16.27 -11.21 -15.62
CA ASN A 53 16.98 -10.60 -16.74
C ASN A 53 16.09 -9.61 -17.53
N LYS A 54 16.71 -8.71 -18.29
CA LYS A 54 16.02 -7.62 -19.00
C LYS A 54 15.16 -8.10 -20.18
N ASN A 55 15.40 -9.32 -20.67
CA ASN A 55 14.79 -9.85 -21.88
C ASN A 55 13.62 -10.80 -21.59
N SER A 56 13.44 -11.23 -20.35
CA SER A 56 12.35 -12.12 -19.98
C SER A 56 11.00 -11.42 -20.03
N LYS A 57 9.93 -12.20 -20.16
CA LYS A 57 8.56 -11.71 -20.17
C LYS A 57 8.28 -10.82 -18.96
N ILE A 58 7.66 -9.67 -19.22
CA ILE A 58 7.02 -8.83 -18.18
C ILE A 58 5.68 -9.47 -17.86
N ILE A 59 5.47 -9.81 -16.59
CA ILE A 59 4.28 -10.53 -16.11
C ILE A 59 3.38 -9.67 -15.24
N ASP A 60 3.92 -8.59 -14.67
CA ASP A 60 3.18 -7.63 -13.85
C ASP A 60 3.95 -6.29 -13.79
N LYS A 61 3.37 -5.26 -13.18
CA LYS A 61 3.99 -3.96 -12.92
C LYS A 61 3.68 -3.52 -11.49
N LYS A 62 4.68 -2.95 -10.81
CA LYS A 62 4.51 -2.24 -9.53
C LYS A 62 4.62 -0.75 -9.75
N ILE A 63 3.94 0.03 -8.92
CA ILE A 63 3.89 1.49 -9.01
C ILE A 63 4.76 2.15 -7.93
N PHE A 64 5.12 3.41 -8.14
CA PHE A 64 5.91 4.19 -7.19
C PHE A 64 5.33 4.14 -5.76
N ARG A 65 6.22 4.06 -4.77
CA ARG A 65 5.95 3.89 -3.32
C ARG A 65 5.19 2.61 -2.94
N GLN A 66 4.83 1.74 -3.88
CA GLN A 66 4.23 0.45 -3.56
C GLN A 66 5.19 -0.39 -2.72
N GLN A 67 4.67 -0.97 -1.65
CA GLN A 67 5.42 -1.88 -0.80
C GLN A 67 5.62 -3.21 -1.53
N ILE A 68 6.85 -3.72 -1.49
CA ILE A 68 7.23 -5.05 -1.96
C ILE A 68 8.03 -5.74 -0.85
N ASP A 69 7.92 -7.05 -0.76
CA ASP A 69 8.68 -7.86 0.18
C ASP A 69 9.74 -8.65 -0.60
N ILE A 70 11.02 -8.35 -0.37
CA ILE A 70 12.14 -8.96 -1.08
C ILE A 70 12.54 -10.24 -0.36
N LYS A 71 12.38 -11.37 -1.05
CA LYS A 71 12.58 -12.72 -0.51
C LYS A 71 13.93 -13.31 -0.88
N GLU A 72 14.52 -12.90 -2.01
CA GLU A 72 15.83 -13.37 -2.46
C GLU A 72 16.47 -12.35 -3.40
N LEU A 73 17.80 -12.36 -3.47
CA LEU A 73 18.60 -11.59 -4.41
C LEU A 73 19.38 -12.50 -5.35
N GLN A 74 19.37 -12.16 -6.64
CA GLN A 74 20.20 -12.79 -7.66
C GLN A 74 20.84 -11.69 -8.53
N GLY A 75 22.08 -11.34 -8.21
CA GLY A 75 22.77 -10.22 -8.85
C GLY A 75 22.04 -8.90 -8.61
N GLU A 76 21.65 -8.22 -9.68
CA GLU A 76 20.90 -6.95 -9.63
C GLU A 76 19.38 -7.14 -9.50
N TRP A 77 18.90 -8.38 -9.35
CA TRP A 77 17.48 -8.71 -9.31
C TRP A 77 17.05 -9.17 -7.92
N ALA A 78 15.88 -8.75 -7.51
CA ALA A 78 15.19 -9.20 -6.31
C ALA A 78 13.98 -10.02 -6.70
N ARG A 79 13.78 -11.15 -6.04
CA ARG A 79 12.55 -11.91 -6.14
C ARG A 79 11.59 -11.48 -5.04
N ILE A 80 10.36 -11.15 -5.43
CA ILE A 80 9.31 -10.69 -4.51
C ILE A 80 8.26 -11.77 -4.24
N ASN A 81 8.08 -12.72 -5.15
CA ASN A 81 7.14 -13.81 -4.95
C ASN A 81 7.49 -15.08 -5.72
N TRP A 82 6.90 -16.18 -5.25
CA TRP A 82 6.85 -17.48 -5.93
C TRP A 82 5.40 -17.89 -6.11
N TYR A 83 5.03 -18.36 -7.30
CA TYR A 83 3.77 -19.06 -7.49
C TYR A 83 4.03 -20.45 -8.05
N LYS A 84 3.32 -21.44 -7.49
CA LYS A 84 3.30 -22.80 -8.00
C LYS A 84 1.93 -23.02 -8.63
N ASP A 85 1.88 -22.93 -9.95
CA ASP A 85 0.75 -23.43 -10.72
C ASP A 85 0.98 -24.91 -10.99
N GLU A 86 -0.09 -25.69 -11.14
CA GLU A 86 -0.08 -27.16 -11.24
C GLU A 86 0.90 -27.69 -12.30
N ASN A 87 1.31 -26.86 -13.26
CA ASN A 87 2.31 -27.19 -14.28
C ASN A 87 3.41 -26.14 -14.50
N LYS A 88 3.48 -25.04 -13.72
CA LYS A 88 4.48 -23.96 -13.92
C LYS A 88 4.92 -23.32 -12.60
N LYS A 89 6.24 -23.30 -12.36
CA LYS A 89 6.85 -22.44 -11.34
C LYS A 89 7.05 -21.06 -11.95
N LYS A 90 6.28 -20.06 -11.51
CA LYS A 90 6.51 -18.65 -11.87
C LYS A 90 7.16 -17.93 -10.71
N SER A 91 8.10 -17.06 -11.05
CA SER A 91 8.78 -16.20 -10.09
C SER A 91 8.54 -14.76 -10.48
N GLU A 92 8.40 -13.90 -9.49
CA GLU A 92 8.27 -12.46 -9.71
C GLU A 92 9.59 -11.78 -9.37
N TRP A 93 10.29 -11.28 -10.39
CA TRP A 93 11.57 -10.62 -10.26
C TRP A 93 11.47 -9.13 -10.60
N VAL A 94 12.10 -8.30 -9.80
CA VAL A 94 12.22 -6.85 -10.00
C VAL A 94 13.69 -6.44 -9.97
N PHE A 95 14.01 -5.31 -10.60
CA PHE A 95 15.38 -4.81 -10.66
C PHE A 95 15.68 -3.92 -9.45
N MET A 96 16.70 -4.29 -8.67
CA MET A 96 16.96 -3.74 -7.32
C MET A 96 17.18 -2.23 -7.30
N LYS A 97 17.81 -1.65 -8.32
CA LYS A 97 18.08 -0.19 -8.33
C LYS A 97 16.82 0.68 -8.29
N PHE A 98 15.65 0.10 -8.53
CA PHE A 98 14.37 0.79 -8.50
C PHE A 98 13.59 0.54 -7.22
N THR A 99 14.24 -0.01 -6.19
CA THR A 99 13.66 -0.25 -4.87
C THR A 99 14.46 0.52 -3.81
N SER A 100 13.81 0.83 -2.69
CA SER A 100 14.38 1.57 -1.56
C SER A 100 13.86 1.00 -0.26
N LYS A 101 14.67 0.99 0.80
CA LYS A 101 14.18 0.66 2.15
C LYS A 101 13.31 1.75 2.74
N ASP A 102 13.66 2.99 2.44
CA ASP A 102 12.88 4.14 2.84
C ASP A 102 11.78 4.38 1.82
N ARG A 103 10.56 4.57 2.32
CA ARG A 103 9.46 5.02 1.48
C ARG A 103 9.75 6.47 1.13
N ALA A 104 10.11 6.73 -0.13
CA ALA A 104 10.26 8.10 -0.62
C ALA A 104 9.03 8.93 -0.24
N GLU A 105 9.27 10.18 0.15
CA GLU A 105 8.19 11.14 0.36
C GLU A 105 7.33 11.19 -0.91
N ALA A 106 6.02 11.36 -0.70
CA ALA A 106 5.14 11.74 -1.79
C ALA A 106 5.75 12.95 -2.49
N PRO A 107 5.90 12.97 -3.83
CA PRO A 107 6.03 14.23 -4.53
C PRO A 107 4.86 15.08 -4.05
N LYS A 108 5.16 16.27 -3.49
CA LYS A 108 4.13 17.21 -3.07
C LYS A 108 3.22 17.47 -4.26
N SER A 109 2.06 16.83 -4.26
CA SER A 109 1.16 16.96 -5.38
C SER A 109 0.45 18.30 -5.26
N LYS A 110 0.10 18.89 -6.40
CA LYS A 110 -0.60 20.18 -6.45
C LYS A 110 -1.94 20.15 -5.70
N TYR A 111 -2.45 18.98 -5.32
CA TYR A 111 -3.69 18.82 -4.57
C TYR A 111 -3.53 18.97 -3.03
N GLU A 112 -2.29 19.00 -2.49
CA GLU A 112 -2.07 19.13 -1.04
C GLU A 112 -2.51 20.49 -0.47
N ILE A 113 -2.52 21.54 -1.30
CA ILE A 113 -2.87 22.91 -0.87
C ILE A 113 -4.35 23.07 -0.48
N ASN A 114 -5.24 22.20 -0.99
CA ASN A 114 -6.69 22.23 -0.73
C ASN A 114 -7.18 20.96 -0.02
N LYS A 115 -6.30 20.31 0.75
CA LYS A 115 -6.62 19.04 1.41
C LYS A 115 -7.77 19.21 2.40
N ILE A 116 -8.87 18.55 2.12
CA ILE A 116 -9.99 18.33 3.05
C ILE A 116 -10.09 16.85 3.38
N HIS A 117 -10.87 16.47 4.38
CA HIS A 117 -11.18 15.08 4.68
C HIS A 117 -12.58 15.00 5.27
N GLU A 118 -13.57 15.12 4.39
CA GLU A 118 -14.96 15.22 4.80
C GLU A 118 -15.71 13.94 4.47
N TYR A 119 -16.33 13.35 5.48
CA TYR A 119 -17.11 12.14 5.31
C TYR A 119 -18.33 12.41 4.43
N ILE A 120 -18.50 11.59 3.40
CA ILE A 120 -19.65 11.60 2.50
C ILE A 120 -20.63 10.53 3.03
N PRO A 121 -21.81 10.92 3.52
CA PRO A 121 -22.85 9.96 3.90
C PRO A 121 -23.26 9.12 2.68
N SER A 122 -23.23 7.79 2.82
CA SER A 122 -23.60 6.85 1.77
C SER A 122 -25.09 6.51 1.86
N SER A 123 -25.80 6.50 0.73
CA SER A 123 -27.17 5.99 0.64
C SER A 123 -27.25 4.47 0.60
N ASN A 124 -26.11 3.78 0.45
CA ASN A 124 -26.02 2.32 0.34
C ASN A 124 -25.29 1.65 1.50
N TYR A 125 -25.57 0.35 1.66
CA TYR A 125 -24.91 -0.60 2.56
C TYR A 125 -23.53 -1.10 2.08
N ASP A 126 -22.78 -0.28 1.34
CA ASP A 126 -21.37 -0.62 1.05
C ASP A 126 -20.58 -0.51 2.37
N ASN A 127 -19.72 -1.50 2.63
CA ASN A 127 -18.80 -1.48 3.78
C ASN A 127 -17.69 -0.41 3.61
N GLY A 128 -17.57 0.18 2.41
CA GLY A 128 -16.65 1.28 2.15
C GLY A 128 -17.11 2.61 2.75
N LYS A 129 -16.19 3.34 3.38
CA LYS A 129 -16.41 4.73 3.78
C LYS A 129 -15.88 5.67 2.71
N TYR A 130 -16.63 6.70 2.37
CA TYR A 130 -16.26 7.65 1.33
C TYR A 130 -15.95 9.02 1.93
N PHE A 131 -14.91 9.66 1.41
CA PHE A 131 -14.46 10.97 1.85
C PHE A 131 -14.17 11.86 0.66
N LEU A 132 -14.60 13.12 0.73
CA LEU A 132 -14.11 14.17 -0.16
C LEU A 132 -12.75 14.62 0.35
N VAL A 133 -11.71 14.51 -0.49
CA VAL A 133 -10.33 14.83 -0.09
C VAL A 133 -9.73 16.02 -0.85
N TYR A 134 -10.37 16.42 -1.93
CA TYR A 134 -10.02 17.60 -2.71
C TYR A 134 -11.26 18.15 -3.39
N ILE A 135 -11.38 19.48 -3.42
CA ILE A 135 -12.35 20.18 -4.24
C ILE A 135 -11.72 21.49 -4.75
N GLU A 136 -11.94 21.79 -6.01
CA GLU A 136 -11.54 23.04 -6.65
C GLU A 136 -12.65 23.45 -7.61
N LYS A 137 -13.06 24.71 -7.50
CA LYS A 137 -14.00 25.30 -8.44
C LYS A 137 -13.24 25.67 -9.71
N LEU A 138 -13.64 25.05 -10.82
CA LEU A 138 -13.24 25.49 -12.15
C LEU A 138 -14.21 26.59 -12.61
N ARG A 139 -14.39 26.79 -13.92
CA ARG A 139 -15.33 27.80 -14.43
C ARG A 139 -16.77 27.49 -14.01
N ASN A 140 -17.33 26.42 -14.57
CA ASN A 140 -18.74 26.02 -14.35
C ASN A 140 -18.85 24.61 -13.76
N THR A 141 -17.72 24.03 -13.36
CA THR A 141 -17.60 22.65 -12.89
C THR A 141 -16.74 22.60 -11.65
N LEU A 142 -16.86 21.51 -10.90
CA LEU A 142 -16.03 21.21 -9.74
C LEU A 142 -15.07 20.08 -10.10
N LEU A 143 -13.78 20.32 -9.89
CA LEU A 143 -12.78 19.27 -9.89
C LEU A 143 -12.70 18.69 -8.47
N THR A 144 -12.84 17.38 -8.35
CA THR A 144 -12.90 16.72 -7.03
C THR A 144 -12.06 15.44 -7.01
N ILE A 145 -11.51 15.11 -5.84
CA ILE A 145 -10.90 13.81 -5.57
C ILE A 145 -11.56 13.21 -4.34
N HIS A 146 -11.89 11.93 -4.43
CA HIS A 146 -12.61 11.19 -3.39
C HIS A 146 -11.84 9.97 -2.99
N GLN A 147 -11.75 9.72 -1.69
CA GLN A 147 -11.17 8.52 -1.12
C GLN A 147 -12.29 7.54 -0.76
N ARG A 148 -12.17 6.30 -1.19
CA ARG A 148 -12.89 5.15 -0.63
C ARG A 148 -11.95 4.41 0.30
N VAL A 149 -12.30 4.35 1.58
CA VAL A 149 -11.64 3.50 2.57
C VAL A 149 -12.38 2.16 2.60
N GLY A 150 -11.77 1.15 1.99
CA GLY A 150 -12.31 -0.21 1.92
C GLY A 150 -11.65 -1.14 2.93
N VAL A 151 -12.19 -2.37 3.05
CA VAL A 151 -11.61 -3.40 3.94
C VAL A 151 -10.22 -3.85 3.47
N ASN A 152 -10.03 -3.97 2.16
CA ASN A 152 -8.79 -4.53 1.57
C ASN A 152 -7.88 -3.46 0.98
N VAL A 153 -8.46 -2.40 0.41
CA VAL A 153 -7.71 -1.39 -0.33
C VAL A 153 -8.42 -0.05 -0.25
N ASP A 154 -7.62 0.99 -0.05
CA ASP A 154 -8.04 2.37 -0.22
C ASP A 154 -7.93 2.75 -1.69
N ALA A 155 -8.97 3.37 -2.23
CA ALA A 155 -9.01 3.81 -3.61
C ALA A 155 -9.32 5.30 -3.72
N TYR A 156 -8.85 5.92 -4.78
CA TYR A 156 -9.03 7.33 -5.03
C TYR A 156 -9.58 7.53 -6.44
N THR A 157 -10.61 8.36 -6.56
CA THR A 157 -11.23 8.70 -7.84
C THR A 157 -11.21 10.20 -8.05
N LYS A 158 -10.71 10.65 -9.20
CA LYS A 158 -10.76 12.04 -9.65
C LYS A 158 -11.97 12.23 -10.55
N THR A 159 -12.80 13.22 -10.27
CA THR A 159 -14.02 13.50 -11.03
C THR A 159 -14.16 14.98 -11.34
N GLU A 160 -14.71 15.27 -12.51
CA GLU A 160 -15.25 16.59 -12.81
C GLU A 160 -16.77 16.53 -12.71
N ILE A 161 -17.37 17.51 -12.04
CA ILE A 161 -18.79 17.54 -11.71
C ILE A 161 -19.40 18.83 -12.25
N ASN A 162 -20.51 18.74 -12.96
CA ASN A 162 -21.34 19.87 -13.33
C ASN A 162 -22.59 19.88 -12.46
N CYS A 163 -22.70 20.87 -11.58
CA CYS A 163 -23.82 20.99 -10.64
C CYS A 163 -25.08 21.59 -11.26
N GLU A 164 -25.00 22.22 -12.45
CA GLU A 164 -26.16 22.76 -13.15
C GLU A 164 -27.03 21.66 -13.75
N ASN A 165 -26.40 20.60 -14.29
CA ASN A 165 -27.09 19.48 -14.92
C ASN A 165 -26.93 18.15 -14.17
N MET A 166 -26.32 18.17 -12.98
CA MET A 166 -26.07 17.01 -12.12
C MET A 166 -25.41 15.85 -12.86
N LYS A 167 -24.39 16.15 -13.69
CA LYS A 167 -23.57 15.14 -14.37
C LYS A 167 -22.15 15.16 -13.85
N TYR A 168 -21.47 14.05 -14.04
CA TYR A 168 -20.05 13.94 -13.72
C TYR A 168 -19.31 13.12 -14.76
N ARG A 169 -18.00 13.26 -14.82
CA ARG A 169 -17.10 12.38 -15.56
C ARG A 169 -15.93 11.97 -14.70
N VAL A 170 -15.49 10.73 -14.84
CA VAL A 170 -14.33 10.20 -14.12
C VAL A 170 -13.08 10.53 -14.92
N LEU A 171 -12.17 11.29 -14.32
CA LEU A 171 -10.91 11.71 -14.93
C LEU A 171 -9.75 10.78 -14.60
N GLY A 172 -9.88 9.99 -13.53
CA GLY A 172 -8.86 9.04 -13.12
C GLY A 172 -9.25 8.20 -11.92
N TYR A 173 -8.58 7.06 -11.78
CA TYR A 173 -8.71 6.13 -10.67
C TYR A 173 -7.34 5.60 -10.28
N THR A 174 -7.14 5.44 -8.97
CA THR A 174 -5.97 4.77 -8.45
C THR A 174 -6.23 4.10 -7.11
N GLU A 175 -5.32 3.21 -6.71
CA GLU A 175 -5.35 2.51 -5.43
C GLU A 175 -4.16 2.92 -4.57
N HIS A 176 -4.30 2.65 -3.27
CA HIS A 176 -3.34 2.92 -2.20
C HIS A 176 -3.08 4.40 -1.90
N HIS A 177 -2.90 5.25 -2.91
CA HIS A 177 -2.57 6.65 -2.72
C HIS A 177 -2.98 7.53 -3.91
N TRP A 178 -3.55 8.70 -3.64
CA TRP A 178 -4.02 9.65 -4.65
C TRP A 178 -2.90 10.26 -5.51
N ASP A 179 -1.64 10.29 -5.05
CA ASP A 179 -0.48 10.69 -5.89
C ASP A 179 -0.31 9.85 -7.15
N ASN A 180 -0.90 8.64 -7.17
CA ASN A 180 -0.88 7.76 -8.32
C ASN A 180 -1.96 8.15 -9.35
N LEU A 181 -2.75 9.21 -9.11
CA LEU A 181 -3.65 9.79 -10.10
C LEU A 181 -2.82 10.44 -11.19
N ILE A 182 -2.98 9.92 -12.41
CA ILE A 182 -2.38 10.49 -13.61
C ILE A 182 -3.35 11.55 -14.12
N ASP A 183 -2.86 12.78 -14.31
CA ASP A 183 -3.63 13.81 -15.01
C ASP A 183 -3.92 13.32 -16.45
N ASP A 184 -5.18 13.41 -16.87
CA ASP A 184 -5.67 12.93 -18.17
C ASP A 184 -5.51 11.41 -18.39
N GLN A 185 -5.66 10.61 -17.32
CA GLN A 185 -5.66 9.14 -17.39
C GLN A 185 -6.66 8.61 -18.43
N TYR A 186 -7.79 9.28 -18.58
CA TYR A 186 -8.78 9.01 -19.60
C TYR A 186 -8.82 10.19 -20.57
N SER A 187 -8.60 9.93 -21.85
CA SER A 187 -8.73 10.94 -22.91
C SER A 187 -10.21 11.21 -23.17
N ASP A 188 -10.66 12.41 -22.82
CA ASP A 188 -12.03 12.90 -23.00
C ASP A 188 -13.14 11.96 -22.47
N PRO A 189 -13.23 11.76 -21.15
CA PRO A 189 -14.21 10.85 -20.56
C PRO A 189 -15.63 11.40 -20.70
N ASP A 190 -16.57 10.50 -20.97
CA ASP A 190 -17.99 10.82 -21.13
C ASP A 190 -18.62 11.40 -19.86
N TRP A 191 -19.54 12.34 -20.08
CA TRP A 191 -20.42 12.84 -19.02
C TRP A 191 -21.53 11.83 -18.73
N VAL A 192 -21.60 11.41 -17.48
CA VAL A 192 -22.54 10.38 -16.99
C VAL A 192 -23.58 11.04 -16.10
N SER A 193 -24.85 10.64 -16.27
CA SER A 193 -25.95 11.01 -15.38
C SER A 193 -25.89 10.24 -14.07
N LEU A 194 -26.52 10.78 -13.02
CA LEU A 194 -26.60 10.10 -11.73
C LEU A 194 -27.42 8.80 -11.82
N VAL A 195 -26.96 7.79 -11.11
CA VAL A 195 -27.66 6.52 -10.93
C VAL A 195 -28.11 6.45 -9.49
N GLU A 196 -29.43 6.34 -9.27
CA GLU A 196 -30.01 6.31 -7.93
C GLU A 196 -29.35 5.25 -7.05
N GLY A 197 -29.07 5.62 -5.80
CA GLY A 197 -28.40 4.78 -4.83
C GLY A 197 -26.89 4.61 -5.06
N SER A 198 -26.29 5.06 -6.17
CA SER A 198 -24.85 4.86 -6.37
C SER A 198 -24.00 5.76 -5.45
N SER A 199 -22.83 5.28 -5.03
CA SER A 199 -21.87 6.11 -4.26
C SER A 199 -21.39 7.34 -5.04
N LYS A 200 -21.49 7.30 -6.38
CA LYS A 200 -21.21 8.46 -7.24
C LYS A 200 -22.31 9.52 -7.15
N THR A 201 -23.55 9.12 -6.96
CA THR A 201 -24.67 10.02 -6.72
C THR A 201 -24.53 10.75 -5.39
N ASP A 202 -24.19 10.03 -4.32
CA ASP A 202 -23.94 10.62 -2.99
C ASP A 202 -22.83 11.67 -3.04
N LEU A 203 -21.75 11.33 -3.74
CA LEU A 203 -20.60 12.17 -3.98
C LEU A 203 -20.95 13.46 -4.74
N VAL A 204 -21.69 13.36 -5.84
CA VAL A 204 -22.09 14.53 -6.63
C VAL A 204 -23.00 15.43 -5.82
N ASN A 205 -23.99 14.86 -5.14
CA ASN A 205 -24.90 15.60 -4.27
C ASN A 205 -24.16 16.31 -3.14
N PHE A 206 -23.22 15.63 -2.49
CA PHE A 206 -22.40 16.22 -1.43
C PHE A 206 -21.56 17.39 -1.94
N ALA A 207 -20.84 17.21 -3.05
CA ALA A 207 -19.99 18.25 -3.63
C ALA A 207 -20.79 19.48 -4.08
N CYS A 208 -21.92 19.28 -4.77
CA CYS A 208 -22.76 20.37 -5.24
C CYS A 208 -23.49 21.09 -4.10
N THR A 209 -23.90 20.37 -3.05
CA THR A 209 -24.45 21.00 -1.84
C THR A 209 -23.41 21.85 -1.12
N ARG A 210 -22.15 21.41 -1.11
CA ARG A 210 -21.03 22.14 -0.52
C ARG A 210 -20.70 23.43 -1.28
N ASP A 211 -20.68 23.40 -2.62
CA ASP A 211 -20.36 24.57 -3.44
C ASP A 211 -21.43 25.68 -3.36
N ASN A 212 -22.67 25.33 -3.04
CA ASN A 212 -23.77 26.27 -2.87
C ASN A 212 -23.84 26.94 -1.47
N LYS A 213 -22.92 26.62 -0.56
CA LYS A 213 -22.82 27.25 0.77
C LYS A 213 -21.76 28.34 0.79
#